data_AF-A0A942MFB5-F1
#
_entry.id   AF-A0A942MFB5-F1
#
_cell.length_a   1.000
_cell.length_b   1.000
_cell.length_c   1.000
_cell.angle_alpha   90.00
_cell.angle_beta   90.00
_cell.angle_gamma   90.00
#
_symmetry.space_group_name_H-M   'P 1'
#
loop_
_entity.id
_entity.type
_entity.pdbx_description
1 polymer ?
#
loop_
_entity_poly.entity_id
_entity_poly.type
_entity_poly.pdbx_seq_one_letter_code
_entity_poly.pdbx_strand_id
1 'polypeptide(L)'
;MIIFDRGYPSGEFFIDLMERQQKFLIRLSAATFKQEQKQMKNDDCLVEVIFDTPRINPHKGTPTEDKLVKAGSINLRFVRLLLQSGDYEYLATNLTPEEFSTKEMGELYSMRWEII
;
A
#
# COMPACT_ATOMS: atom_id res chain seq x y z
N MET A 1 -9.14 -5.05 -11.59
CA MET A 1 -8.30 -4.23 -10.69
C MET A 1 -9.21 -3.42 -9.79
N ILE A 2 -8.92 -3.34 -8.49
CA ILE A 2 -9.72 -2.55 -7.54
C ILE A 2 -8.94 -1.29 -7.14
N ILE A 3 -9.63 -0.16 -7.01
CA ILE A 3 -9.03 1.11 -6.61
C ILE A 3 -9.72 1.64 -5.35
N PHE A 4 -8.94 1.86 -4.28
CA PHE A 4 -9.44 2.40 -3.01
C PHE A 4 -8.73 3.69 -2.61
N ASP A 5 -9.45 4.54 -1.87
CA ASP A 5 -8.93 5.75 -1.21
C ASP A 5 -8.38 5.42 0.20
N ARG A 6 -7.90 6.45 0.89
CA ARG A 6 -7.36 6.44 2.26
C ARG A 6 -8.41 5.95 3.26
N GLY A 7 -7.95 5.24 4.29
CA GLY A 7 -8.75 4.85 5.46
C GLY A 7 -9.22 3.40 5.50
N TYR A 8 -9.04 2.63 4.42
CA TYR A 8 -9.50 1.25 4.31
C TYR A 8 -8.47 0.14 4.62
N PRO A 9 -7.17 0.28 4.28
CA PRO A 9 -6.31 -0.89 4.28
C PRO A 9 -5.61 -1.15 5.63
N SER A 10 -6.06 -2.20 6.34
CA SER A 10 -5.26 -2.90 7.36
C SER A 10 -4.25 -3.85 6.71
N GLY A 11 -3.28 -4.36 7.46
CA GLY A 11 -2.37 -5.42 6.97
C GLY A 11 -3.12 -6.65 6.46
N GLU A 12 -4.18 -7.05 7.17
CA GLU A 12 -5.08 -8.14 6.77
C GLU A 12 -5.72 -7.90 5.41
N PHE A 13 -6.18 -6.67 5.14
CA PHE A 13 -6.84 -6.35 3.88
C PHE A 13 -5.91 -6.57 2.68
N PHE A 14 -4.63 -6.19 2.80
CA PHE A 14 -3.66 -6.48 1.75
C PHE A 14 -3.42 -7.98 1.58
N ILE A 15 -3.28 -8.73 2.67
CA ILE A 15 -3.14 -10.20 2.62
C ILE A 15 -4.32 -10.81 1.86
N ASP A 16 -5.55 -10.45 2.22
CA ASP A 16 -6.76 -10.98 1.60
C ASP A 16 -6.81 -10.70 0.08
N LEU A 17 -6.39 -9.50 -0.34
CA LEU A 17 -6.32 -9.15 -1.77
C LEU A 17 -5.25 -9.96 -2.49
N MET A 18 -4.08 -10.17 -1.88
CA MET A 18 -3.00 -10.95 -2.47
C MET A 18 -3.34 -12.44 -2.55
N GLU A 19 -3.93 -13.03 -1.51
CA GLU A 19 -4.36 -14.43 -1.50
C GLU A 19 -5.40 -14.71 -2.59
N ARG A 20 -6.27 -13.74 -2.87
CA ARG A 20 -7.26 -13.80 -3.96
C ARG A 20 -6.67 -13.50 -5.34
N GLN A 21 -5.35 -13.25 -5.43
CA GLN A 21 -4.66 -12.82 -6.65
C GLN A 21 -5.31 -11.58 -7.29
N GLN A 22 -5.91 -10.73 -6.46
CA GLN A 22 -6.63 -9.55 -6.93
C GLN A 22 -5.64 -8.40 -7.13
N LYS A 23 -5.62 -7.83 -8.34
CA LYS A 23 -4.84 -6.62 -8.61
C LYS A 23 -5.50 -5.40 -7.98
N PHE A 24 -4.71 -4.56 -7.31
CA PHE A 24 -5.20 -3.36 -6.61
C PHE A 24 -4.30 -2.14 -6.75
N LEU A 25 -4.90 -0.96 -6.58
CA LEU A 25 -4.22 0.32 -6.38
C LEU A 25 -4.89 1.02 -5.21
N ILE A 26 -4.16 1.24 -4.11
CA ILE A 26 -4.72 1.77 -2.87
C ILE A 26 -3.94 3.00 -2.44
N ARG A 27 -4.66 4.11 -2.23
CA ARG A 27 -4.07 5.32 -1.64
C ARG A 27 -3.84 5.12 -0.14
N LEU A 28 -2.60 5.27 0.30
CA LEU A 28 -2.22 5.18 1.70
C LEU A 28 -2.43 6.52 2.42
N SER A 29 -2.84 6.45 3.68
CA SER A 29 -2.77 7.61 4.55
C SER A 29 -1.32 7.84 5.01
N ALA A 30 -1.00 9.05 5.49
CA ALA A 30 0.30 9.36 6.07
C ALA A 30 0.64 8.53 7.34
N ALA A 31 -0.35 7.87 7.95
CA ALA A 31 -0.17 7.00 9.11
C ALA A 31 0.08 5.53 8.73
N THR A 32 -0.50 5.07 7.62
CA THR A 32 -0.43 3.68 7.18
C THR A 32 0.98 3.35 6.68
N PHE A 33 1.67 2.39 7.32
CA PHE A 33 3.06 2.04 6.96
C PHE A 33 4.00 3.25 6.93
N LYS A 34 3.83 4.17 7.89
CA LYS A 34 4.58 5.44 7.97
C LYS A 34 6.10 5.25 7.96
N GLN A 35 6.60 4.17 8.57
CA GLN A 35 8.04 3.91 8.61
C GLN A 35 8.54 3.51 7.23
N GLU A 36 7.81 2.63 6.56
CA GLU A 36 8.10 2.20 5.19
C GLU A 36 8.05 3.36 4.21
N GLN A 37 7.03 4.23 4.31
CA GLN A 37 6.93 5.45 3.50
C GLN A 37 8.15 6.37 3.67
N LYS A 38 8.67 6.50 4.90
CA LYS A 38 9.86 7.32 5.20
C LYS A 38 11.17 6.70 4.70
N GLN A 39 11.23 5.38 4.60
CA GLN A 39 12.42 4.64 4.18
C GLN A 39 12.51 4.49 2.66
N MET A 40 11.48 4.91 1.92
CA MET A 40 11.51 4.95 0.46
C MET A 40 12.68 5.81 -0.04
N LYS A 41 13.54 5.21 -0.86
CA LYS A 41 14.71 5.88 -1.44
C LYS A 41 14.36 6.61 -2.73
N ASN A 42 13.43 6.05 -3.50
CA ASN A 42 12.96 6.57 -4.78
C ASN A 42 11.44 6.71 -4.75
N ASP A 43 10.89 7.40 -5.75
CA ASP A 43 9.44 7.57 -5.89
C ASP A 43 8.69 6.29 -6.26
N ASP A 44 9.40 5.23 -6.64
CA ASP A 44 8.84 3.90 -6.91
C ASP A 44 9.76 2.85 -6.28
N CYS A 45 9.25 2.06 -5.34
CA CYS A 45 10.02 1.08 -4.60
C CYS A 45 9.19 -0.17 -4.28
N LEU A 46 9.82 -1.35 -4.36
CA LEU A 46 9.30 -2.52 -3.68
C LEU A 46 9.61 -2.42 -2.18
N VAL A 47 8.59 -2.63 -1.36
CA VAL A 47 8.61 -2.47 0.09
C VAL A 47 8.14 -3.76 0.72
N GLU A 48 8.96 -4.33 1.59
CA GLU A 48 8.54 -5.41 2.47
C GLU A 48 7.91 -4.82 3.74
N VAL A 49 6.66 -5.16 3.96
CA VAL A 49 5.90 -4.79 5.16
C VAL A 49 5.90 -6.00 6.08
N ILE A 50 6.69 -5.93 7.15
CA ILE A 50 6.79 -6.99 8.16
C ILE A 50 5.65 -6.82 9.17
N PHE A 51 5.00 -7.93 9.55
CA PHE A 51 4.02 -7.98 10.63
C PHE A 51 4.71 -8.46 11.90
N ASP A 52 5.29 -7.50 12.61
CA ASP A 52 5.95 -7.71 13.89
C ASP A 52 4.94 -7.71 15.06
N THR A 53 5.44 -8.02 16.26
CA THR A 53 4.64 -8.08 17.48
C THR A 53 3.76 -6.82 17.71
N PRO A 54 4.25 -5.57 17.53
CA PRO A 54 3.40 -4.38 17.58
C PRO A 54 2.21 -4.36 16.62
N ARG A 55 2.33 -4.96 15.43
CA ARG A 55 1.26 -5.04 14.43
C ARG A 55 0.31 -6.20 14.68
N ILE A 56 0.79 -7.28 15.30
CA ILE A 56 0.00 -8.46 15.62
C ILE A 56 -0.80 -8.27 16.93
N ASN A 57 -0.17 -7.71 17.97
CA ASN A 57 -0.75 -7.58 19.31
C ASN A 57 -2.15 -6.93 19.36
N PRO A 58 -2.45 -5.88 18.57
CA PRO A 58 -3.79 -5.28 18.55
C PRO A 58 -4.90 -6.25 18.11
N HIS A 59 -4.54 -7.35 17.45
CA HIS A 59 -5.45 -8.36 16.91
C HIS A 59 -5.43 -9.67 17.70
N LYS A 60 -4.78 -9.70 18.87
CA LYS A 60 -4.62 -10.92 19.66
C LYS A 60 -5.97 -11.58 20.01
N GLY A 61 -6.07 -12.89 19.79
CA GLY A 61 -7.29 -13.68 20.00
C GLY A 61 -8.34 -13.52 18.90
N THR A 62 -7.99 -12.89 17.77
CA THR A 62 -8.88 -12.75 16.60
C THR A 62 -8.32 -13.54 15.41
N PRO A 63 -9.16 -13.91 14.41
CA PRO A 63 -8.67 -14.55 13.18
C PRO A 63 -7.61 -13.72 12.43
N THR A 64 -7.58 -12.40 12.64
CA THR A 64 -6.58 -11.51 12.07
C THR A 64 -5.18 -11.77 12.62
N GLU A 65 -5.03 -12.17 13.90
CA GLU A 65 -3.72 -12.55 14.47
C GLU A 65 -3.10 -13.70 13.68
N ASP A 66 -3.85 -14.80 13.49
CA ASP A 66 -3.37 -15.98 12.77
C ASP A 66 -2.97 -15.65 11.33
N LYS A 67 -3.75 -14.81 10.64
CA LYS A 67 -3.41 -14.36 9.28
C LYS A 67 -2.12 -13.56 9.25
N LEU A 68 -1.97 -12.57 10.13
CA LEU A 68 -0.76 -11.74 10.18
C LEU A 68 0.49 -12.56 10.54
N VAL A 69 0.37 -13.47 11.51
CA VAL A 69 1.45 -14.39 11.92
C VAL A 69 1.83 -15.33 10.78
N LYS A 70 0.85 -15.94 10.12
CA LYS A 70 1.08 -16.88 9.02
C LYS A 70 1.70 -16.18 7.81
N ALA A 71 1.28 -14.96 7.50
CA ALA A 71 1.87 -14.17 6.43
C ALA A 71 3.31 -13.77 6.76
N GLY A 72 3.57 -13.31 7.99
CA GLY A 72 4.87 -12.85 8.47
C GLY A 72 5.30 -11.51 7.86
N SER A 73 5.29 -11.41 6.53
CA SER A 73 5.48 -10.17 5.77
C SER A 73 4.72 -10.20 4.45
N ILE A 74 4.54 -9.02 3.85
CA ILE A 74 4.01 -8.88 2.48
C ILE A 74 4.88 -7.93 1.69
N ASN A 75 5.00 -8.17 0.38
CA ASN A 75 5.69 -7.27 -0.53
C ASN A 75 4.68 -6.41 -1.28
N LEU A 76 4.83 -5.10 -1.16
CA LEU A 76 4.00 -4.10 -1.82
C LEU A 76 4.89 -3.17 -2.62
N ARG A 77 4.47 -2.80 -3.82
CA ARG A 77 5.09 -1.69 -4.54
C ARG A 77 4.47 -0.40 -4.05
N PHE A 78 5.31 0.50 -3.56
CA PHE A 78 4.93 1.84 -3.15
C PHE A 78 5.32 2.84 -4.23
N VAL A 79 4.38 3.72 -4.57
CA VAL A 79 4.62 4.86 -5.45
C VAL A 79 4.32 6.15 -4.70
N ARG A 80 5.28 7.06 -4.69
CA ARG A 80 5.19 8.39 -4.10
C ARG A 80 4.98 9.41 -5.22
N LEU A 81 3.94 10.22 -5.11
CA LEU A 81 3.59 11.27 -6.05
C LEU A 81 3.72 12.63 -5.37
N LEU A 82 4.41 13.58 -6.00
CA LEU A 82 4.47 14.98 -5.55
C LEU A 82 3.26 15.73 -6.09
N LEU A 83 2.46 16.32 -5.21
CA LEU A 83 1.32 17.14 -5.58
C LEU A 83 1.74 18.58 -5.89
N GLN A 84 0.90 19.32 -6.63
CA GLN A 84 1.04 20.77 -6.81
C GLN A 84 1.11 21.56 -5.50
N SER A 85 0.50 21.05 -4.41
CA SER A 85 0.59 21.68 -3.09
C SER A 85 1.97 21.61 -2.46
N GLY A 86 2.87 20.76 -2.99
CA GLY A 86 4.16 20.43 -2.39
C GLY A 86 4.11 19.25 -1.42
N ASP A 87 2.93 18.68 -1.17
CA ASP A 87 2.78 17.47 -0.35
C ASP A 87 3.01 16.19 -1.16
N TYR A 88 3.33 15.11 -0.44
CA TYR A 88 3.46 13.78 -1.03
C TYR A 88 2.24 12.92 -0.77
N GLU A 89 1.84 12.20 -1.81
CA GLU A 89 0.82 11.15 -1.76
C GLU A 89 1.44 9.79 -2.03
N TYR A 90 0.92 8.77 -1.36
CA TYR A 90 1.49 7.43 -1.39
C TYR A 90 0.44 6.44 -1.88
N LEU A 91 0.83 5.62 -2.85
CA LEU A 91 0.04 4.53 -3.41
C LEU A 91 0.72 3.20 -3.08
N ALA A 92 -0.07 2.19 -2.74
CA ALA A 92 0.37 0.80 -2.61
C ALA A 92 -0.32 -0.07 -3.65
N THR A 93 0.45 -0.95 -4.29
CA THR A 93 -0.05 -1.84 -5.35
C THR A 93 0.72 -3.16 -5.38
N ASN A 94 0.09 -4.20 -5.94
CA ASN A 94 0.74 -5.46 -6.35
C ASN A 94 0.92 -5.56 -7.88
N LEU A 95 0.81 -4.43 -8.60
CA LEU A 95 1.11 -4.31 -10.02
C LEU A 95 2.61 -4.12 -10.24
N THR A 96 3.18 -4.88 -11.15
CA THR A 96 4.59 -4.70 -11.53
C THR A 96 4.78 -3.46 -12.41
N PRO A 97 6.00 -2.91 -12.53
CA PRO A 97 6.28 -1.79 -13.43
C PRO A 97 5.91 -2.03 -14.89
N GLU A 98 5.92 -3.31 -15.33
CA GLU A 98 5.52 -3.73 -16.67
C GLU A 98 3.99 -3.75 -16.84
N GLU A 99 3.24 -4.09 -15.77
CA GLU A 99 1.78 -4.07 -15.79
C GLU A 99 1.22 -2.64 -15.68
N PHE A 100 1.91 -1.79 -14.91
CA PHE A 100 1.49 -0.42 -14.67
C PHE A 100 2.68 0.46 -14.32
N SER A 101 3.08 1.33 -15.25
CA SER A 101 4.23 2.20 -15.07
C SER A 101 3.97 3.28 -14.03
N THR A 102 5.03 3.84 -13.45
CA THR A 102 4.93 4.96 -12.48
C THR A 102 4.22 6.17 -13.10
N LYS A 103 4.42 6.40 -14.41
CA LYS A 103 3.77 7.48 -15.15
C LYS A 103 2.26 7.25 -15.25
N GLU A 104 1.84 6.06 -15.64
CA GLU A 104 0.42 5.70 -15.73
C GLU A 104 -0.27 5.73 -14.35
N MET A 105 0.46 5.42 -13.27
CA MET A 105 -0.04 5.62 -11.90
C MET A 105 -0.31 7.08 -11.58
N GLY A 106 0.62 7.97 -11.93
CA GLY A 106 0.43 9.41 -11.77
C GLY A 106 -0.76 9.92 -12.58
N GLU A 107 -0.87 9.52 -13.86
CA GLU A 107 -1.98 9.90 -14.73
C GLU A 107 -3.34 9.40 -14.20
N LEU A 108 -3.42 8.12 -13.79
CA LEU A 108 -4.65 7.54 -13.22
C LEU A 108 -5.04 8.21 -11.91
N TYR A 109 -4.05 8.54 -11.07
CA TYR A 109 -4.28 9.30 -9.85
C TYR A 109 -4.89 10.67 -10.17
N SER A 110 -4.29 11.37 -11.14
CA SER A 110 -4.77 12.66 -11.67
C SER A 110 -6.22 12.61 -12.11
N MET A 111 -6.57 11.63 -12.95
CA MET A 111 -7.92 11.47 -13.48
C MET A 111 -8.96 11.17 -12.41
N ARG A 112 -8.57 10.44 -11.36
CA ARG A 112 -9.50 9.97 -10.34
C ARG A 112 -9.70 10.96 -9.20
N TRP A 113 -8.73 11.83 -8.96
CA TRP A 113 -8.77 12.79 -7.86
C TRP A 113 -8.76 14.26 -8.29
N GLU A 114 -8.56 14.58 -9.58
CA GLU A 114 -8.46 15.96 -10.12
C GLU A 114 -7.44 16.85 -9.38
N ILE A 115 -6.51 16.22 -8.66
CA ILE A 115 -5.46 16.87 -7.88
C ILE A 115 -4.14 16.50 -8.56
N ILE A 116 -3.82 17.15 -9.67
CA ILE A 116 -2.43 17.32 -10.09
C ILE A 116 -2.19 18.74 -10.48
#